data_AF-A0A355WEG2-F1
#
_entry.id   AF-A0A355WEG2-F1
#
_cell.length_a   1.000
_cell.length_b   1.000
_cell.length_c   1.000
_cell.angle_alpha   90.00
_cell.angle_beta   90.00
_cell.angle_gamma   90.00
#
_symmetry.space_group_name_H-M   'P 1'
#
loop_
_entity.id
_entity.type
_entity.pdbx_description
1 polymer ?
#
loop_
_entity_poly.entity_id
_entity_poly.type
_entity_poly.pdbx_seq_one_letter_code
_entity_poly.pdbx_strand_id
1 'polypeptide(L)'
;MNTYQYKAKNKRGNVIEGKIKGESIEYVYDFLMNKDLYPINIRAYKKSSNLKINEFKKIDNSDWLIFLKNITYTLKSGQNLLNSIITAKEQIKNYRLKSMLNGVCEDIENGVSFSEALKNCDCKEKVLVSMIEAGEVSGRMINVLDKLIVYYEKQIKYEKKFKGAAIYPLTVAVFCISVLVYLINKILPD
;
A
#
# COMPACT_ATOMS: atom_id res chain seq x y z
N MET A 1 2.30 -28.79 2.14
CA MET A 1 3.45 -28.60 3.05
C MET A 1 3.27 -27.31 3.85
N ASN A 2 3.19 -27.43 5.17
CA ASN A 2 3.06 -26.28 6.07
C ASN A 2 4.42 -25.91 6.65
N THR A 3 4.64 -24.65 6.96
CA THR A 3 5.84 -24.24 7.71
C THR A 3 5.53 -24.26 9.20
N TYR A 4 6.43 -24.81 9.98
CA TYR A 4 6.38 -24.86 11.44
C TYR A 4 7.57 -24.09 12.00
N GLN A 5 7.33 -23.34 13.07
CA GLN A 5 8.39 -22.72 13.85
C GLN A 5 8.59 -23.57 15.11
N TYR A 6 9.84 -23.91 15.38
CA TYR A 6 10.21 -24.71 16.53
C TYR A 6 11.22 -23.98 17.42
N LYS A 7 11.15 -24.31 18.72
CA LYS A 7 12.14 -23.95 19.73
C LYS A 7 12.54 -25.25 20.41
N ALA A 8 13.80 -25.63 20.30
CA ALA A 8 14.31 -26.91 20.78
C ALA A 8 15.61 -26.73 21.57
N LYS A 9 15.87 -27.61 22.53
CA LYS A 9 17.07 -27.59 23.36
C LYS A 9 18.03 -28.67 22.87
N ASN A 10 19.30 -28.32 22.67
CA ASN A 10 20.32 -29.33 22.41
C ASN A 10 20.83 -29.97 23.72
N LYS A 11 21.60 -31.06 23.62
CA LYS A 11 22.21 -31.75 24.78
C LYS A 11 23.10 -30.86 25.66
N ARG A 12 23.63 -29.75 25.12
CA ARG A 12 24.45 -28.76 25.84
C ARG A 12 23.63 -27.71 26.57
N GLY A 13 22.31 -27.80 26.48
CA GLY A 13 21.38 -26.91 27.16
C GLY A 13 21.04 -25.62 26.40
N ASN A 14 21.60 -25.42 25.20
CA ASN A 14 21.34 -24.24 24.39
C ASN A 14 20.00 -24.38 23.67
N VAL A 15 19.23 -23.31 23.68
CA VAL A 15 17.95 -23.23 22.97
C VAL A 15 18.19 -22.75 21.55
N ILE A 16 17.69 -23.51 20.59
CA ILE A 16 17.81 -23.27 19.15
C ILE A 16 16.40 -23.06 18.60
N GLU A 17 16.23 -21.94 17.89
CA GLU A 17 14.99 -21.59 17.21
C GLU A 17 15.16 -21.70 15.69
N GLY A 18 14.17 -22.25 15.01
CA GLY A 18 14.23 -22.44 13.56
C GLY A 18 12.86 -22.58 12.91
N LYS A 19 12.86 -22.58 11.57
CA LYS A 19 11.67 -22.82 10.76
C LYS A 19 11.93 -24.02 9.87
N ILE A 20 10.94 -24.89 9.77
CA ILE A 20 11.01 -26.10 8.94
C ILE A 20 9.69 -26.32 8.21
N LYS A 21 9.76 -26.83 6.98
CA LYS A 21 8.59 -27.27 6.23
C LYS A 21 8.31 -28.73 6.58
N GLY A 22 7.07 -29.02 6.95
CA GLY A 22 6.62 -30.37 7.30
C GLY A 22 5.19 -30.61 6.85
N GLU A 23 4.81 -31.88 6.78
CA GLU A 23 3.43 -32.28 6.46
C GLU A 23 2.54 -32.22 7.71
N SER A 24 3.09 -32.62 8.86
CA SER A 24 2.42 -32.61 10.17
C SER A 24 3.34 -32.11 11.29
N ILE A 25 2.80 -31.89 12.49
CA ILE A 25 3.58 -31.59 13.69
C ILE A 25 4.46 -32.78 14.07
N GLU A 26 3.92 -34.01 13.96
CA GLU A 26 4.65 -35.27 14.16
C GLU A 26 5.89 -35.36 13.27
N TYR A 27 5.78 -35.02 11.98
CA TYR A 27 6.94 -34.98 11.08
C TYR A 27 8.04 -34.04 11.58
N VAL A 28 7.67 -32.88 12.14
CA VAL A 28 8.61 -31.91 12.69
C VAL A 28 9.21 -32.41 14.00
N TYR A 29 8.43 -33.12 14.82
CA TYR A 29 8.91 -33.74 16.05
C TYR A 29 9.99 -34.78 15.74
N ASP A 30 9.72 -35.70 14.83
CA ASP A 30 10.65 -36.76 14.43
C ASP A 30 11.93 -36.19 13.81
N PHE A 31 11.79 -35.14 12.99
CA PHE A 31 12.94 -34.45 12.41
C PHE A 31 13.85 -33.81 13.47
N LEU A 32 13.27 -33.20 14.51
CA LEU A 32 14.04 -32.56 15.58
C LEU A 32 14.72 -33.61 16.47
N MET A 33 14.01 -34.68 16.80
CA MET A 33 14.55 -35.79 17.59
C MET A 33 15.73 -36.48 16.88
N ASN A 34 15.62 -36.71 15.56
CA ASN A 34 16.72 -37.27 14.75
C ASN A 34 17.97 -36.37 14.69
N LYS A 35 17.84 -35.09 15.05
CA LYS A 35 18.96 -34.12 15.12
C LYS A 35 19.47 -33.88 16.55
N ASP A 36 19.11 -34.73 17.52
CA ASP A 36 19.42 -34.55 18.93
C ASP A 36 18.91 -33.19 19.50
N LEU A 37 17.80 -32.70 18.95
CA LEU A 37 17.14 -31.47 19.38
C LEU A 37 15.83 -31.81 20.07
N TYR A 38 15.75 -31.56 21.38
CA TYR A 38 14.54 -31.82 22.16
C TYR A 38 13.56 -30.65 22.01
N PRO A 39 12.38 -30.85 21.40
CA PRO A 39 11.43 -29.76 21.18
C PRO A 39 10.86 -29.25 22.51
N ILE A 40 10.97 -27.95 22.76
CA ILE A 40 10.31 -27.24 23.85
C ILE A 40 8.94 -26.73 23.38
N ASN A 41 8.88 -26.26 22.13
CA ASN A 41 7.66 -25.74 21.54
C ASN A 41 7.69 -25.90 20.03
N ILE A 42 6.64 -26.49 19.46
CA ILE A 42 6.41 -26.56 18.01
C ILE A 42 5.08 -25.86 17.75
N ARG A 43 5.08 -24.83 16.90
CA ARG A 43 3.86 -24.15 16.47
C ARG A 43 3.79 -24.17 14.96
N ALA A 44 2.59 -24.38 14.42
CA ALA A 44 2.33 -24.05 13.04
C ALA A 44 2.70 -22.58 12.83
N TYR A 45 3.63 -22.32 11.91
CA TYR A 45 3.96 -20.97 11.52
C TYR A 45 2.81 -20.46 10.66
N LYS A 46 1.77 -19.98 11.33
CA LYS A 46 0.87 -19.02 10.72
C LYS A 46 1.74 -17.81 10.47
N LYS A 47 2.12 -17.57 9.21
CA LYS A 47 2.63 -16.25 8.79
C LYS A 47 1.66 -15.29 9.44
N SER A 48 2.13 -14.51 10.42
CA SER A 48 1.32 -13.48 11.02
C SER A 48 0.86 -12.66 9.84
N SER A 49 -0.40 -12.85 9.47
CA SER A 49 -1.02 -12.00 8.50
C SER A 49 -1.02 -10.68 9.23
N ASN A 50 -0.08 -9.80 8.88
CA ASN A 50 -0.41 -8.41 8.76
C ASN A 50 -1.65 -8.41 7.86
N LEU A 51 -2.81 -8.58 8.51
CA LEU A 51 -4.13 -8.55 7.93
C LEU A 51 -4.13 -7.25 7.16
N LYS A 52 -3.95 -7.36 5.84
CA LYS A 52 -4.55 -6.65 4.70
C LYS A 52 -5.08 -5.21 4.90
N ILE A 53 -4.68 -4.47 5.93
CA ILE A 53 -5.05 -3.05 6.13
C ILE A 53 -4.58 -2.27 4.91
N ASN A 54 -3.43 -2.64 4.35
CA ASN A 54 -2.90 -2.03 3.13
C ASN A 54 -3.61 -2.46 1.84
N GLU A 55 -4.35 -3.59 1.82
CA GLU A 55 -5.16 -3.98 0.65
C GLU A 55 -6.48 -3.19 0.60
N PHE A 56 -7.03 -2.82 1.77
CA PHE A 56 -8.24 -1.99 1.87
C PHE A 56 -7.96 -0.49 1.81
N LYS A 57 -6.69 -0.05 1.94
CA LYS A 57 -6.34 1.36 1.83
C LYS A 57 -6.69 1.87 0.43
N LYS A 58 -7.63 2.82 0.36
CA LYS A 58 -7.96 3.55 -0.87
C LYS A 58 -6.71 4.22 -1.43
N ILE A 59 -6.56 4.22 -2.75
CA ILE A 59 -5.51 4.97 -3.44
C ILE A 59 -5.77 6.46 -3.23
N ASP A 60 -4.79 7.18 -2.67
CA ASP A 60 -4.88 8.61 -2.43
C ASP A 60 -4.08 9.43 -3.46
N ASN A 61 -4.26 10.75 -3.45
CA ASN A 61 -3.56 11.66 -4.37
C ASN A 61 -2.03 11.63 -4.18
N SER A 62 -1.54 11.25 -3.00
CA SER A 62 -0.10 11.15 -2.73
C SER A 62 0.50 9.90 -3.36
N ASP A 63 -0.23 8.78 -3.36
CA ASP A 63 0.15 7.54 -4.04
C ASP A 63 0.32 7.79 -5.55
N TRP A 64 -0.63 8.50 -6.18
CA TRP A 64 -0.53 8.90 -7.58
C TRP A 64 0.63 9.85 -7.87
N LEU A 65 0.85 10.85 -7.01
CA LEU A 65 1.95 11.79 -7.17
C LEU A 65 3.31 11.07 -7.15
N ILE A 66 3.50 10.12 -6.24
CA ILE A 66 4.75 9.34 -6.14
C ILE A 66 4.94 8.51 -7.41
N PHE A 67 3.89 7.81 -7.86
CA PHE A 67 3.94 7.05 -9.11
C PHE A 67 4.33 7.94 -10.31
N LEU A 68 3.63 9.07 -10.48
CA LEU A 68 3.86 10.01 -11.58
C LEU A 68 5.26 10.61 -11.57
N LYS A 69 5.78 10.98 -10.40
CA LYS A 69 7.16 11.46 -10.27
C LYS A 69 8.15 10.39 -10.73
N ASN A 70 8.01 9.18 -10.20
CA ASN A 70 8.95 8.10 -10.49
C ASN A 70 8.92 7.67 -11.96
N ILE A 71 7.74 7.45 -12.55
CA ILE A 71 7.64 7.11 -13.97
C ILE A 71 8.21 8.23 -14.84
N THR A 72 8.00 9.50 -14.49
CA THR A 72 8.55 10.65 -15.24
C THR A 72 10.08 10.68 -15.16
N TYR A 73 10.65 10.47 -13.97
CA TYR A 73 12.11 10.43 -13.81
C TYR A 73 12.73 9.30 -14.62
N THR A 74 12.15 8.11 -14.55
CA THR A 74 12.65 6.92 -15.27
C THR A 74 12.44 7.03 -16.79
N LEU A 75 11.34 7.62 -17.23
CA LEU A 75 11.08 7.87 -18.65
C LEU A 75 12.04 8.94 -19.20
N LYS A 76 12.33 9.99 -18.42
CA LYS A 76 13.33 11.02 -18.76
C LYS A 76 14.75 10.45 -18.83
N SER A 77 15.06 9.38 -18.11
CA SER A 77 16.35 8.68 -18.22
C SER A 77 16.46 7.79 -19.46
N GLY A 78 15.47 7.81 -20.36
CA GLY A 78 15.50 7.10 -21.64
C GLY A 78 15.03 5.64 -21.57
N GLN A 79 14.44 5.20 -20.46
CA GLN A 79 13.82 3.89 -20.40
C GLN A 79 12.52 3.87 -21.21
N ASN A 80 12.11 2.70 -21.69
CA ASN A 80 10.79 2.54 -22.30
C ASN A 80 9.67 2.68 -21.24
N LEU A 81 8.43 2.85 -21.72
CA LEU A 81 7.27 3.09 -20.85
C LEU A 81 7.01 1.93 -19.88
N LEU A 82 7.04 0.70 -20.37
CA LEU A 82 6.79 -0.50 -19.56
C LEU A 82 7.79 -0.61 -18.40
N ASN A 83 9.08 -0.50 -18.68
CA ASN A 83 10.14 -0.54 -17.67
C ASN A 83 10.00 0.62 -16.69
N SER A 84 9.64 1.81 -17.17
CA SER A 84 9.38 2.97 -16.32
C SER A 84 8.24 2.73 -15.33
N ILE A 85 7.17 2.06 -15.75
CA ILE A 85 6.04 1.68 -14.89
C ILE A 85 6.50 0.63 -13.86
N ILE A 86 7.27 -0.38 -14.29
CA ILE A 86 7.79 -1.42 -13.40
C ILE A 86 8.64 -0.81 -12.30
N THR A 87 9.59 0.08 -12.64
CA THR A 87 10.44 0.77 -11.66
C THR A 87 9.62 1.70 -10.76
N ALA A 88 8.67 2.47 -11.31
CA ALA A 88 7.85 3.36 -10.52
C ALA A 88 6.99 2.60 -9.50
N LYS A 89 6.49 1.42 -9.88
CA LYS A 89 5.69 0.52 -9.04
C LYS A 89 6.44 0.00 -7.81
N GLU A 90 7.77 -0.16 -7.87
CA GLU A 90 8.57 -0.65 -6.74
C GLU A 90 8.59 0.33 -5.55
N GLN A 91 8.47 1.63 -5.82
CA GLN A 91 8.47 2.66 -4.78
C GLN A 91 7.09 2.90 -4.14
N ILE A 92 6.04 2.26 -4.66
CA ILE A 92 4.68 2.45 -4.17
C ILE A 92 4.42 1.56 -2.96
N LYS A 93 4.02 2.19 -1.86
CA LYS A 93 3.64 1.50 -0.62
C LYS A 93 2.20 0.96 -0.66
N ASN A 94 1.32 1.60 -1.41
CA ASN A 94 -0.08 1.21 -1.52
C ASN A 94 -0.23 -0.07 -2.34
N TYR A 95 -0.71 -1.15 -1.69
CA TYR A 95 -0.85 -2.45 -2.34
C TYR A 95 -1.89 -2.43 -3.47
N ARG A 96 -2.99 -1.70 -3.30
CA ARG A 96 -4.05 -1.61 -4.31
C ARG A 96 -3.55 -0.95 -5.58
N LEU A 97 -2.81 0.16 -5.45
CA LEU A 97 -2.18 0.81 -6.61
C LEU A 97 -1.14 -0.10 -7.26
N LYS A 98 -0.31 -0.79 -6.45
CA LYS A 98 0.67 -1.75 -6.96
C LYS A 98 0.03 -2.90 -7.76
N SER A 99 -1.07 -3.46 -7.25
CA SER A 99 -1.83 -4.51 -7.91
C SER A 99 -2.46 -4.04 -9.21
N MET A 100 -3.06 -2.84 -9.21
CA MET A 100 -3.63 -2.22 -10.40
C MET A 100 -2.55 -2.02 -11.48
N LEU A 101 -1.37 -1.51 -11.09
CA LEU A 101 -0.25 -1.32 -12.00
C LEU A 101 0.35 -2.64 -12.53
N ASN A 102 0.16 -3.78 -11.85
CA ASN A 102 0.53 -5.08 -12.42
C ASN A 102 -0.36 -5.41 -13.63
N GLY A 103 -1.67 -5.26 -13.51
CA GLY A 103 -2.60 -5.45 -14.63
C GLY A 103 -2.30 -4.48 -15.79
N VAL A 104 -1.94 -3.24 -15.47
CA VAL A 104 -1.51 -2.26 -16.48
C VAL A 104 -0.23 -2.71 -17.20
N CYS A 105 0.75 -3.26 -16.48
CA CYS A 105 1.95 -3.82 -17.12
C CYS A 105 1.60 -4.98 -18.06
N GLU A 106 0.75 -5.92 -17.62
CA GLU A 106 0.31 -7.06 -18.43
C GLU A 106 -0.40 -6.60 -19.71
N ASP A 107 -1.29 -5.61 -19.61
CA ASP A 107 -1.99 -5.05 -20.77
C ASP A 107 -1.02 -4.37 -21.75
N ILE A 108 -0.05 -3.60 -21.25
CA ILE A 108 0.95 -2.93 -22.09
C ILE A 108 1.89 -3.95 -22.76
N GLU A 109 2.26 -5.03 -22.06
CA GLU A 109 3.02 -6.15 -22.63
C GLU A 109 2.25 -6.82 -23.77
N ASN A 110 0.92 -6.88 -23.67
CA ASN A 110 0.03 -7.38 -24.73
C ASN A 110 -0.24 -6.35 -25.85
N GLY A 111 0.39 -5.17 -25.81
CA GLY A 111 0.28 -4.14 -26.84
C GLY A 111 -0.90 -3.19 -26.67
N VAL A 112 -1.58 -3.21 -25.53
CA VAL A 112 -2.63 -2.25 -25.19
C VAL A 112 -1.98 -0.90 -24.85
N SER A 113 -2.59 0.20 -25.28
CA SER A 113 -2.13 1.55 -24.91
C SER A 113 -2.19 1.77 -23.40
N PHE A 114 -1.35 2.63 -22.85
CA PHE A 114 -1.29 2.91 -21.42
C PHE A 114 -2.59 3.53 -20.89
N SER A 115 -3.19 4.44 -21.66
CA SER A 115 -4.49 5.02 -21.29
C SER A 115 -5.60 3.97 -21.23
N GLU A 116 -5.63 3.03 -22.16
CA GLU A 116 -6.61 1.95 -22.18
C GLU A 116 -6.36 0.91 -21.09
N ALA A 117 -5.10 0.54 -20.85
CA ALA A 117 -4.70 -0.35 -19.76
C ALA A 117 -5.13 0.20 -18.38
N LEU A 118 -5.03 1.52 -18.18
CA LEU A 118 -5.54 2.17 -16.98
C LEU A 118 -7.07 2.10 -16.87
N LYS A 119 -7.81 2.19 -17.97
CA LYS A 119 -9.27 2.05 -17.99
C LYS A 119 -9.69 0.61 -17.64
N ASN A 120 -9.04 -0.39 -18.24
CA ASN A 120 -9.30 -1.81 -17.98
C ASN A 120 -9.12 -2.18 -16.50
N CYS A 121 -8.16 -1.54 -15.82
CA CYS A 121 -7.89 -1.75 -14.41
C CYS A 121 -8.78 -0.91 -13.46
N ASP A 122 -9.91 -0.37 -13.95
CA ASP A 122 -10.86 0.44 -13.16
C ASP A 122 -10.22 1.68 -12.49
N CYS A 123 -9.27 2.33 -13.16
CA CYS A 123 -8.70 3.57 -12.67
C CYS A 123 -9.78 4.67 -12.54
N LYS A 124 -10.05 5.11 -11.31
CA LYS A 124 -11.09 6.11 -11.02
C LYS A 124 -10.69 7.55 -11.37
N GLU A 125 -9.42 7.78 -11.66
CA GLU A 125 -8.86 9.11 -11.95
C GLU A 125 -9.06 9.49 -13.42
N LYS A 126 -10.26 9.98 -13.77
CA LYS A 126 -10.60 10.34 -15.16
C LYS A 126 -9.64 11.35 -15.78
N VAL A 127 -9.22 12.37 -15.03
CA VAL A 127 -8.28 13.40 -15.51
C VAL A 127 -6.93 12.78 -15.87
N LEU A 128 -6.43 11.86 -15.05
CA LEU A 128 -5.17 11.16 -15.29
C LEU A 128 -5.25 10.35 -16.58
N VAL A 129 -6.30 9.56 -16.75
CA VAL A 129 -6.52 8.72 -17.95
C VAL A 129 -6.58 9.58 -19.21
N SER A 130 -7.42 10.62 -19.24
CA SER A 130 -7.60 11.48 -20.41
C SER A 130 -6.33 12.27 -20.78
N MET A 131 -5.55 12.68 -19.78
CA MET A 131 -4.28 13.37 -20.03
C MET A 131 -3.24 12.41 -20.61
N ILE A 132 -3.12 11.20 -20.06
CA ILE A 132 -2.24 10.15 -20.59
C ILE A 132 -2.62 9.83 -22.03
N GLU A 133 -3.91 9.63 -22.32
CA GLU A 133 -4.43 9.39 -23.68
C GLU A 133 -3.98 10.51 -24.65
N ALA A 134 -4.16 11.78 -24.26
CA ALA A 134 -3.67 12.91 -25.06
C ALA A 134 -2.15 12.91 -25.23
N GLY A 135 -1.40 12.45 -24.22
CA GLY A 135 0.06 12.30 -24.25
C GLY A 135 0.53 11.20 -25.20
N GLU A 136 -0.21 10.08 -25.26
CA GLU A 136 0.04 8.98 -26.18
C GLU A 136 -0.22 9.41 -27.63
N VAL A 137 -1.40 10.00 -27.89
CA VAL A 137 -1.79 10.44 -29.24
C VAL A 137 -0.87 11.54 -29.77
N SER A 138 -0.45 12.47 -28.91
CA SER A 138 0.44 13.58 -29.32
C SER A 138 1.94 13.22 -29.30
N GLY A 139 2.31 12.04 -28.79
CA GLY A 139 3.70 11.65 -28.56
C GLY A 139 4.43 12.49 -27.50
N ARG A 140 3.71 13.28 -26.69
CA ARG A 140 4.26 14.21 -25.69
C ARG A 140 4.04 13.74 -24.26
N MET A 141 4.29 12.46 -24.01
CA MET A 141 4.07 11.81 -22.72
C MET A 141 4.78 12.53 -21.56
N ILE A 142 6.06 12.90 -21.74
CA ILE A 142 6.85 13.55 -20.69
C ILE A 142 6.21 14.89 -20.25
N ASN A 143 5.79 15.72 -21.21
CA ASN A 143 5.14 17.00 -20.90
C ASN A 143 3.80 16.82 -20.19
N VAL A 144 3.04 15.78 -20.56
CA VAL A 144 1.78 15.44 -19.92
C VAL A 144 1.99 14.98 -18.48
N LEU A 145 2.96 14.10 -18.24
CA LEU A 145 3.29 13.63 -16.90
C LEU A 145 3.75 14.78 -15.98
N ASP A 146 4.58 15.71 -16.49
CA ASP A 146 4.98 16.91 -15.74
C ASP A 146 3.76 17.77 -15.34
N LYS A 147 2.76 17.92 -16.23
CA LYS A 147 1.51 18.62 -15.90
C LYS A 147 0.67 17.86 -14.87
N LEU A 148 0.62 16.53 -14.96
CA LEU A 148 -0.09 15.69 -13.99
C LEU A 148 0.56 15.79 -12.60
N ILE A 149 1.90 15.82 -12.51
CA ILE A 149 2.61 16.04 -11.24
C ILE A 149 2.15 17.36 -10.60
N VAL A 150 2.16 18.46 -11.35
CA VAL A 150 1.71 19.77 -10.84
C VAL A 150 0.23 19.74 -10.44
N TYR A 151 -0.61 19.03 -11.20
CA TYR A 151 -2.03 18.85 -10.85
C TYR A 151 -2.20 18.14 -9.51
N TYR A 152 -1.57 16.98 -9.30
CA TYR A 152 -1.68 16.23 -8.04
C TYR A 152 -1.05 16.96 -6.85
N GLU A 153 0.06 17.69 -7.04
CA GLU A 153 0.62 18.55 -6.00
C GLU A 153 -0.37 19.62 -5.53
N LYS A 154 -1.09 20.24 -6.48
CA LYS A 154 -2.16 21.20 -6.16
C LYS A 154 -3.32 20.52 -5.43
N GLN A 155 -3.77 19.35 -5.87
CA GLN A 155 -4.85 18.61 -5.20
C GLN A 155 -4.50 18.28 -3.74
N ILE A 156 -3.29 17.77 -3.49
CA ILE A 156 -2.81 17.51 -2.13
C ILE A 156 -2.77 18.80 -1.30
N LYS A 157 -2.35 19.93 -1.89
CA LYS A 157 -2.34 21.24 -1.21
C LYS A 157 -3.76 21.70 -0.86
N TYR A 158 -4.73 21.51 -1.75
CA TYR A 158 -6.13 21.85 -1.49
C TYR A 158 -6.72 20.99 -0.39
N GLU A 159 -6.52 19.67 -0.42
CA GLU A 159 -6.97 18.78 0.65
C GLU A 159 -6.39 19.16 2.01
N LYS A 160 -5.09 19.48 2.05
CA LYS A 160 -4.43 19.93 3.29
C LYS A 160 -4.99 21.25 3.80
N LYS A 161 -5.23 22.23 2.91
CA LYS A 161 -5.85 23.51 3.28
C LYS A 161 -7.26 23.32 3.82
N PHE A 162 -8.06 22.47 3.18
CA PHE A 162 -9.43 22.21 3.61
C PHE A 162 -9.47 21.53 4.97
N LYS A 163 -8.65 20.49 5.18
CA LYS A 163 -8.52 19.81 6.48
C LYS A 163 -7.97 20.73 7.57
N GLY A 164 -7.00 21.58 7.23
CA GLY A 164 -6.41 22.54 8.18
C GLY A 164 -7.39 23.65 8.59
N ALA A 165 -8.16 24.19 7.64
CA ALA A 165 -9.12 25.27 7.92
C ALA A 165 -10.29 24.81 8.80
N ALA A 166 -10.67 23.53 8.74
CA ALA A 166 -11.76 22.98 9.54
C ALA A 166 -11.42 22.79 11.02
N ILE A 167 -10.14 22.85 11.41
CA ILE A 167 -9.72 22.59 12.80
C ILE A 167 -10.29 23.67 13.74
N TYR A 168 -10.21 24.95 13.35
CA TYR A 168 -10.62 26.08 14.20
C TYR A 168 -12.12 26.11 14.45
N PRO A 169 -13.00 26.02 13.42
CA PRO A 169 -14.44 25.92 13.64
C PRO A 169 -14.84 24.71 14.49
N LEU A 170 -14.18 23.56 14.30
CA LEU A 170 -14.49 22.35 15.05
C LEU A 170 -14.12 22.48 16.54
N THR A 171 -12.95 23.06 16.84
CA THR A 171 -12.54 23.31 18.23
C THR A 171 -13.52 24.23 18.95
N VAL A 172 -13.95 25.32 18.30
CA VAL A 172 -14.93 26.25 18.87
C VAL A 172 -16.28 25.57 19.05
N ALA A 173 -16.76 24.81 18.07
CA ALA A 173 -18.04 24.10 18.16
C ALA A 173 -18.06 23.08 19.31
N VAL A 174 -16.99 22.30 19.47
CA VAL A 174 -16.86 21.34 20.58
C VAL A 174 -16.85 22.06 21.93
N PHE A 175 -16.18 23.22 22.03
CA PHE A 175 -16.18 24.03 23.25
C PHE A 175 -17.57 24.61 23.57
N CYS A 176 -18.29 25.12 22.57
CA CYS A 176 -19.66 25.61 22.77
C CYS A 176 -20.60 24.48 23.23
N ILE A 177 -20.51 23.30 22.61
CA ILE A 177 -21.31 22.13 22.99
C ILE A 177 -20.96 21.68 24.41
N SER A 178 -19.67 21.64 24.78
CA SER A 178 -19.26 21.24 26.12
C SER A 178 -19.78 22.19 27.20
N VAL A 179 -19.73 23.51 26.96
CA VAL A 179 -20.30 24.52 27.86
C VAL A 179 -21.81 24.36 27.96
N LEU A 180 -22.51 24.15 26.85
CA LEU A 180 -23.97 23.94 26.86
C LEU A 180 -24.37 22.72 27.69
N VAL A 181 -23.70 21.58 27.48
CA VAL A 181 -23.93 20.35 28.27
C VAL A 181 -23.64 20.57 29.75
N TYR A 182 -22.57 21.31 30.07
CA TYR A 182 -22.25 21.67 31.45
C TYR A 182 -23.34 22.51 32.11
N LEU A 183 -23.83 23.54 31.41
CA LEU A 183 -24.89 24.42 31.92
C LEU A 183 -26.18 23.63 32.17
N ILE A 184 -26.60 22.77 31.25
CA ILE A 184 -27.80 21.93 31.41
C ILE A 184 -27.67 21.06 32.66
N ASN A 185 -26.55 20.34 32.84
CA ASN A 185 -26.35 19.45 33.98
C ASN A 185 -26.23 20.16 35.34
N LYS A 186 -25.81 21.43 35.37
CA LYS A 186 -25.59 22.17 36.63
C LYS A 186 -26.73 23.13 36.99
N ILE A 187 -27.45 23.67 36.01
CA ILE A 187 -28.45 24.73 36.22
C ILE A 187 -29.87 24.19 36.18
N LEU A 188 -30.12 23.10 35.45
CA LEU A 188 -31.34 22.30 35.62
C LEU A 188 -30.99 21.01 36.39
N PRO A 189 -30.74 21.07 37.70
CA PRO A 189 -30.91 19.89 38.52
C PRO A 189 -32.42 19.63 38.62
N ASP A 190 -32.84 18.37 38.41
CA ASP A 190 -34.16 17.92 38.85
C ASP A 190 -34.37 18.24 40.34
#